data_AF-R6YMG2-F1
#
_entry.id   AF-R6YMG2-F1
#
_cell.length_a   1.000
_cell.length_b   1.000
_cell.length_c   1.000
_cell.angle_alpha   90.00
_cell.angle_beta   90.00
_cell.angle_gamma   90.00
#
_symmetry.space_group_name_H-M   'P 1'
#
loop_
_entity.id
_entity.type
_entity.pdbx_description
1 polymer ?
#
loop_
_entity_poly.entity_id
_entity_poly.type
_entity_poly.pdbx_seq_one_letter_code
_entity_poly.pdbx_strand_id
1 'polypeptide(L)'
;MKKLFFIACCAAMLVTGCKDGKNSSDLANMQQSDSLNNIIAQKDSEINDLMGTFNEVQEGLRQISDAENRVALAKAGEGVNSKQKIKEDIRFIADQMKKNKELIAQLQKKLENSSLNATQLKKTIENLTAQLAEKEKQLQALREELDKKDIHIAELDESINNLHTNVNNLTTESQKKTETINAQDKQLNTAWYVFGTKKELKGQHIMEDGKVMNGNFNKNYFTKIDIRNTTEIKLYSKTAKLLTAHPSSSYSLVRDANKQYTLRITNPQIFWSTSKYLVVLVK
;
A
#
# COMPACT_ATOMS: atom_id res chain seq x y z
N MET A 1 44.01 -0.06 -60.04
CA MET A 1 44.87 0.76 -60.94
C MET A 1 43.91 1.49 -61.89
N LYS A 2 43.88 2.80 -62.12
CA LYS A 2 44.64 4.00 -61.73
C LYS A 2 43.70 5.22 -61.89
N LYS A 3 43.69 6.09 -60.87
CA LYS A 3 43.68 7.58 -60.85
C LYS A 3 42.80 8.38 -61.83
N LEU A 4 42.04 9.35 -61.29
CA LEU A 4 42.11 10.82 -61.51
C LEU A 4 40.92 11.48 -60.77
N PHE A 5 41.03 12.20 -59.64
CA PHE A 5 41.58 13.54 -59.28
C PHE A 5 40.76 14.77 -59.74
N PHE A 6 40.60 15.73 -58.78
CA PHE A 6 40.15 17.14 -58.83
C PHE A 6 38.62 17.42 -58.85
N ILE A 7 37.99 18.02 -57.83
CA ILE A 7 38.10 19.36 -57.18
C ILE A 7 37.23 20.45 -57.86
N ALA A 8 36.53 21.18 -56.97
CA ALA A 8 36.02 22.56 -57.08
C ALA A 8 34.61 22.82 -57.64
N CYS A 9 33.71 23.15 -56.68
CA CYS A 9 32.87 24.34 -56.61
C CYS A 9 32.29 24.95 -57.90
N CYS A 10 30.96 25.04 -57.96
CA CYS A 10 30.28 26.33 -58.17
C CYS A 10 28.77 26.24 -57.86
N ALA A 11 28.30 27.24 -57.10
CA ALA A 11 27.00 27.93 -57.15
C ALA A 11 25.72 27.06 -57.09
N ALA A 12 25.03 26.99 -55.95
CA ALA A 12 24.15 28.00 -55.35
C ALA A 12 22.69 27.94 -55.84
N MET A 13 21.81 27.90 -54.83
CA MET A 13 20.36 28.11 -54.82
C MET A 13 19.47 26.98 -55.36
N LEU A 14 18.82 26.26 -54.45
CA LEU A 14 17.39 26.48 -54.21
C LEU A 14 17.07 26.24 -52.73
N VAL A 15 16.67 27.31 -52.07
CA VAL A 15 16.03 27.33 -50.76
C VAL A 15 14.57 26.93 -50.96
N THR A 16 14.14 25.80 -50.41
CA THR A 16 12.72 25.60 -50.05
C THR A 16 12.59 24.61 -48.90
N GLY A 17 12.13 25.11 -47.75
CA GLY A 17 11.39 24.30 -46.78
C GLY A 17 12.03 24.16 -45.39
N CYS A 18 12.03 25.24 -44.59
CA CYS A 18 11.91 25.07 -43.14
C CYS A 18 10.63 24.28 -42.85
N LYS A 19 10.78 23.04 -42.36
CA LYS A 19 9.71 22.31 -41.69
C LYS A 19 9.93 22.46 -40.20
N ASP A 20 9.49 23.59 -39.66
CA ASP A 20 9.11 23.67 -38.26
C ASP A 20 7.89 22.78 -38.07
N GLY A 21 8.13 21.60 -37.50
CA GLY A 21 7.18 20.51 -37.48
C GLY A 21 7.44 19.52 -36.34
N LYS A 22 7.54 20.05 -35.11
CA LYS A 22 7.00 19.39 -33.91
C LYS A 22 7.64 18.06 -33.47
N ASN A 23 8.84 18.13 -32.89
CA ASN A 23 9.38 17.11 -31.96
C ASN A 23 9.16 17.49 -30.49
N SER A 24 8.03 18.14 -30.16
CA SER A 24 7.66 18.44 -28.77
C SER A 24 7.05 17.24 -28.03
N SER A 25 6.66 16.18 -28.75
CA SER A 25 6.09 14.96 -28.17
C SER A 25 7.14 13.95 -27.70
N ASP A 26 8.29 13.84 -28.37
CA ASP A 26 9.36 12.90 -27.98
C ASP A 26 10.18 13.40 -26.79
N LEU A 27 10.42 14.70 -26.69
CA LEU A 27 11.05 15.30 -25.50
C LEU A 27 10.14 15.25 -24.27
N ALA A 28 8.83 15.48 -24.45
CA ALA A 28 7.86 15.35 -23.36
C ALA A 28 7.69 13.88 -22.91
N ASN A 29 7.69 12.92 -23.85
CA ASN A 29 7.67 11.49 -23.53
C ASN A 29 8.96 11.01 -22.86
N MET A 30 10.14 11.52 -23.27
CA MET A 30 11.40 11.24 -22.57
C MET A 30 11.42 11.82 -21.16
N GLN A 31 11.04 13.09 -20.97
CA GLN A 31 10.99 13.70 -19.64
C GLN A 31 9.96 13.01 -18.72
N GLN A 32 8.82 12.57 -19.28
CA GLN A 32 7.84 11.80 -18.55
C GLN A 32 8.35 10.39 -18.22
N SER A 33 9.03 9.71 -19.14
CA SER A 33 9.68 8.42 -18.90
C SER A 33 10.76 8.51 -17.81
N ASP A 34 11.59 9.55 -17.86
CA ASP A 34 12.62 9.80 -16.86
C ASP A 34 12.01 10.09 -15.48
N SER A 35 10.93 10.87 -15.44
CA SER A 35 10.21 11.14 -14.19
C SER A 35 9.57 9.87 -13.60
N LEU A 36 9.03 8.98 -14.44
CA LEU A 36 8.46 7.71 -14.02
C LEU A 36 9.55 6.75 -13.51
N ASN A 37 10.68 6.67 -14.19
CA ASN A 37 11.82 5.86 -13.78
C ASN A 37 12.38 6.32 -12.42
N ASN A 38 12.45 7.63 -12.18
CA ASN A 38 12.86 8.18 -10.88
C ASN A 38 11.88 7.81 -9.76
N ILE A 39 10.56 7.87 -10.01
CA ILE A 39 9.54 7.44 -9.04
C ILE A 39 9.65 5.95 -8.76
N ILE A 40 9.84 5.11 -9.78
CA ILE A 40 10.02 3.66 -9.62
C ILE A 40 11.28 3.37 -8.80
N ALA A 41 12.42 3.99 -9.12
CA ALA A 41 13.67 3.81 -8.39
C ALA A 41 13.53 4.25 -6.91
N GLN A 42 12.83 5.36 -6.66
CA GLN A 42 12.52 5.80 -5.30
C GLN A 42 11.66 4.78 -4.56
N LYS A 43 10.65 4.21 -5.21
CA LYS A 43 9.79 3.17 -4.65
C LYS A 43 10.52 1.87 -4.36
N ASP A 44 11.39 1.43 -5.26
CA ASP A 44 12.20 0.24 -5.05
C ASP A 44 13.18 0.43 -3.89
N SER A 45 13.77 1.62 -3.76
CA SER A 45 14.62 1.96 -2.61
C SER A 45 13.85 1.95 -1.29
N GLU A 46 12.64 2.52 -1.25
CA GLU A 46 11.77 2.49 -0.07
C GLU A 46 11.41 1.03 0.33
N ILE A 47 11.08 0.19 -0.65
CA ILE A 47 10.75 -1.23 -0.42
C ILE A 47 11.95 -2.00 0.10
N ASN A 48 13.13 -1.83 -0.50
CA ASN A 48 14.34 -2.52 -0.09
C ASN A 48 14.77 -2.16 1.33
N ASP A 49 14.65 -0.88 1.70
CA ASP A 49 14.95 -0.40 3.06
C ASP A 49 13.95 -0.96 4.10
N LEU A 50 12.66 -0.98 3.77
CA LEU A 50 11.63 -1.61 4.60
C LEU A 50 11.90 -3.12 4.77
N MET A 51 12.27 -3.81 3.68
CA MET A 51 12.56 -5.24 3.71
C MET A 51 13.83 -5.56 4.50
N GLY A 52 14.86 -4.73 4.41
CA GLY A 52 16.07 -4.83 5.23
C GLY A 52 15.73 -4.70 6.72
N THR A 53 15.00 -3.65 7.09
CA THR A 53 14.56 -3.43 8.47
C THR A 53 13.68 -4.60 8.98
N PHE A 54 12.80 -5.13 8.13
CA PHE A 54 11.97 -6.30 8.45
C PHE A 54 12.82 -7.55 8.74
N ASN A 55 13.82 -7.84 7.91
CA ASN A 55 14.71 -8.97 8.10
C ASN A 55 15.50 -8.86 9.42
N GLU A 56 15.93 -7.65 9.79
CA GLU A 56 16.58 -7.41 11.08
C GLU A 56 15.68 -7.72 12.27
N VAL A 57 14.40 -7.33 12.22
CA VAL A 57 13.43 -7.65 13.29
C VAL A 57 13.23 -9.17 13.40
N GLN A 58 13.06 -9.86 12.27
CA GLN A 58 12.90 -11.32 12.25
C GLN A 58 14.12 -12.03 12.85
N GLU A 59 15.32 -11.61 12.47
CA GLU A 59 16.55 -12.17 13.02
C GLU A 59 16.68 -11.89 14.52
N GLY A 60 16.34 -10.68 14.99
CA GLY A 60 16.32 -10.39 16.42
C GLY A 60 15.33 -11.25 17.20
N LEU A 61 14.12 -11.50 16.66
CA LEU A 61 13.12 -12.38 17.28
C LEU A 61 13.61 -13.84 17.35
N ARG A 62 14.34 -14.30 16.33
CA ARG A 62 15.00 -15.60 16.32
C ARG A 62 16.05 -15.68 17.42
N GLN A 63 16.92 -14.67 17.53
CA GLN A 63 17.96 -14.60 18.56
C GLN A 63 17.38 -14.57 19.98
N ILE A 64 16.27 -13.85 20.19
CA ILE A 64 15.53 -13.86 21.46
C ILE A 64 15.06 -15.29 21.78
N SER A 65 14.44 -15.97 20.83
CA SER A 65 13.93 -17.34 21.03
C SER A 65 15.05 -18.34 21.33
N ASP A 66 16.19 -18.22 20.63
CA ASP A 66 17.37 -19.04 20.89
C ASP A 66 17.92 -18.80 22.30
N ALA A 67 17.95 -17.55 22.75
CA ALA A 67 18.41 -17.18 24.09
C ALA A 67 17.45 -17.65 25.18
N GLU A 68 16.15 -17.55 24.97
CA GLU A 68 15.14 -18.11 25.89
C GLU A 68 15.31 -19.62 26.06
N ASN A 69 15.59 -20.34 24.97
CA ASN A 69 15.87 -21.77 25.04
C ASN A 69 17.15 -22.06 25.84
N ARG A 70 18.21 -21.26 25.69
CA ARG A 70 19.41 -21.38 26.52
C ARG A 70 19.12 -21.15 28.00
N VAL A 71 18.30 -20.15 28.33
CA VAL A 71 17.87 -19.92 29.72
C VAL A 71 17.09 -21.12 30.25
N ALA A 72 16.16 -21.67 29.46
CA ALA A 72 15.38 -22.85 29.85
C ALA A 72 16.29 -24.07 30.14
N LEU A 73 17.30 -24.32 29.30
CA LEU A 73 18.27 -25.40 29.51
C LEU A 73 19.17 -25.15 30.72
N ALA A 74 19.66 -23.93 30.90
CA ALA A 74 20.49 -23.57 32.04
C ALA A 74 19.73 -23.73 33.36
N LYS A 75 18.44 -23.36 33.40
CA LYS A 75 17.57 -23.57 34.56
C LYS A 75 17.43 -25.04 35.00
N ALA A 76 17.65 -25.99 34.10
CA ALA A 76 17.61 -27.42 34.41
C ALA A 76 18.95 -27.97 34.94
N GLY A 77 20.05 -27.22 34.80
CA GLY A 77 21.37 -27.61 35.32
C GLY A 77 21.67 -27.01 36.69
N GLU A 78 22.24 -27.80 37.60
CA GLU A 78 22.64 -27.34 38.94
C GLU A 78 24.07 -26.77 38.94
N GLY A 79 24.26 -25.50 39.35
CA GLY A 79 25.58 -24.89 39.58
C GLY A 79 25.66 -23.37 39.43
N VAL A 80 26.70 -22.74 40.02
CA VAL A 80 26.94 -21.28 39.99
C VAL A 80 27.14 -20.74 38.56
N ASN A 81 27.80 -21.53 37.70
CA ASN A 81 28.00 -21.18 36.30
C ASN A 81 26.68 -21.10 35.51
N SER A 82 25.64 -21.83 35.95
CA SER A 82 24.29 -21.74 35.36
C SER A 82 23.63 -20.40 35.70
N LYS A 83 23.74 -19.93 36.95
CA LYS A 83 23.17 -18.64 37.37
C LYS A 83 23.75 -17.47 36.56
N GLN A 84 25.07 -17.44 36.35
CA GLN A 84 25.72 -16.38 35.58
C GLN A 84 25.28 -16.38 34.11
N LYS A 85 25.25 -17.55 33.45
CA LYS A 85 24.77 -17.69 32.08
C LYS A 85 23.33 -17.24 31.89
N ILE A 86 22.46 -17.60 32.84
CA ILE A 86 21.06 -17.13 32.84
C ILE A 86 21.01 -15.61 32.86
N LYS A 87 21.81 -14.93 33.71
CA LYS A 87 21.82 -13.46 33.76
C LYS A 87 22.29 -12.83 32.45
N GLU A 88 23.32 -13.40 31.83
CA GLU A 88 23.85 -12.93 30.54
C GLU A 88 22.83 -13.10 29.41
N ASP A 89 22.19 -14.27 29.32
CA ASP A 89 21.17 -14.52 28.30
C ASP A 89 19.93 -13.63 28.50
N ILE A 90 19.51 -13.36 29.74
CA ILE A 90 18.38 -12.48 30.02
C ILE A 90 18.69 -11.03 29.65
N ARG A 91 19.92 -10.54 29.92
CA ARG A 91 20.35 -9.21 29.45
C ARG A 91 20.34 -9.14 27.93
N PHE A 92 20.89 -10.15 27.26
CA PHE A 92 20.88 -10.25 25.80
C PHE A 92 19.45 -10.22 25.23
N ILE A 93 18.52 -10.97 25.83
CA ILE A 93 17.11 -10.96 25.43
C ILE A 93 16.55 -9.54 25.56
N ALA A 94 16.75 -8.88 26.70
CA ALA A 94 16.23 -7.52 26.93
C ALA A 94 16.78 -6.49 25.92
N ASP A 95 18.07 -6.56 25.61
CA ASP A 95 18.71 -5.69 24.62
C ASP A 95 18.13 -5.92 23.22
N GLN A 96 17.92 -7.18 22.82
CA GLN A 96 17.28 -7.45 21.53
C GLN A 96 15.81 -7.08 21.49
N MET A 97 15.08 -7.24 22.58
CA MET A 97 13.69 -6.78 22.70
C MET A 97 13.62 -5.27 22.46
N LYS A 98 14.53 -4.50 23.06
CA LYS A 98 14.64 -3.05 22.86
C LYS A 98 14.99 -2.71 21.40
N LYS A 99 15.99 -3.37 20.81
CA LYS A 99 16.38 -3.13 19.42
C LYS A 99 15.24 -3.45 18.45
N ASN A 100 14.60 -4.60 18.58
CA ASN A 100 13.47 -5.00 17.73
C ASN A 100 12.30 -4.02 17.82
N LYS A 101 12.02 -3.52 19.02
CA LYS A 101 11.02 -2.49 19.23
C LYS A 101 11.33 -1.21 18.47
N GLU A 102 12.56 -0.73 18.52
CA GLU A 102 13.01 0.46 17.79
C GLU A 102 12.89 0.25 16.27
N LEU A 103 13.27 -0.93 15.77
CA LEU A 103 13.13 -1.29 14.36
C LEU A 103 11.67 -1.39 13.92
N ILE A 104 10.77 -1.93 14.74
CA ILE A 104 9.32 -1.97 14.46
C ILE A 104 8.75 -0.55 14.39
N ALA A 105 9.13 0.35 15.32
CA ALA A 105 8.72 1.75 15.28
C ALA A 105 9.23 2.46 14.01
N GLN A 106 10.44 2.14 13.56
CA GLN A 106 10.98 2.62 12.28
C GLN A 106 10.16 2.10 11.10
N LEU A 107 9.82 0.81 11.06
CA LEU A 107 8.95 0.23 10.03
C LEU A 107 7.59 0.93 9.95
N GLN A 108 6.95 1.18 11.11
CA GLN A 108 5.68 1.91 11.18
C GLN A 108 5.82 3.32 10.62
N LYS A 109 6.83 4.08 11.06
CA LYS A 109 7.06 5.46 10.60
C LYS A 109 7.37 5.53 9.10
N LYS A 110 8.21 4.64 8.58
CA LYS A 110 8.54 4.56 7.15
C LYS A 110 7.31 4.23 6.31
N LEU A 111 6.46 3.32 6.80
CA LEU A 111 5.22 2.94 6.12
C LEU A 111 4.19 4.09 6.10
N GLU A 112 4.08 4.88 7.16
CA GLU A 112 3.20 6.04 7.21
C GLU A 112 3.60 7.14 6.21
N ASN A 113 4.89 7.36 6.06
CA ASN A 113 5.43 8.38 5.15
C ASN A 113 5.47 7.91 3.69
N SER A 114 5.24 6.63 3.43
CA SER A 114 5.26 6.08 2.07
C SER A 114 3.88 6.14 1.42
N SER A 115 3.82 6.52 0.14
CA SER A 115 2.61 6.40 -0.70
C SER A 115 2.29 4.96 -1.13
N LEU A 116 2.91 3.95 -0.51
CA LEU A 116 2.64 2.54 -0.75
C LEU A 116 1.30 2.12 -0.12
N ASN A 117 0.35 1.67 -0.94
CA ASN A 117 -0.87 0.97 -0.48
C ASN A 117 -0.53 -0.46 -0.04
N ALA A 118 0.19 -0.61 1.08
CA ALA A 118 0.71 -1.88 1.54
C ALA A 118 -0.06 -2.45 2.74
N THR A 119 -1.36 -2.73 2.54
CA THR A 119 -2.19 -3.41 3.55
C THR A 119 -1.54 -4.68 4.07
N GLN A 120 -0.86 -5.43 3.20
CA GLN A 120 -0.12 -6.62 3.59
C GLN A 120 1.07 -6.31 4.50
N LEU A 121 1.84 -5.25 4.21
CA LEU A 121 2.98 -4.86 5.04
C LEU A 121 2.54 -4.39 6.42
N LYS A 122 1.39 -3.69 6.52
CA LYS A 122 0.78 -3.32 7.80
C LYS A 122 0.47 -4.55 8.65
N LYS A 123 -0.19 -5.54 8.06
CA LYS A 123 -0.50 -6.80 8.74
C LYS A 123 0.77 -7.52 9.21
N THR A 124 1.84 -7.46 8.43
CA THR A 124 3.14 -8.01 8.81
C THR A 124 3.72 -7.29 10.03
N ILE A 125 3.69 -5.95 10.06
CA ILE A 125 4.16 -5.15 11.20
C ILE A 125 3.31 -5.39 12.46
N GLU A 126 1.99 -5.55 12.32
CA GLU A 126 1.10 -5.91 13.42
C GLU A 126 1.47 -7.27 14.00
N ASN A 127 1.72 -8.27 13.16
CA ASN A 127 2.16 -9.59 13.59
C ASN A 127 3.52 -9.54 14.31
N LEU A 128 4.46 -8.73 13.82
CA LEU A 128 5.74 -8.50 14.48
C LEU A 128 5.56 -7.87 15.86
N THR A 129 4.69 -6.86 15.95
CA THR A 129 4.39 -6.16 17.21
C THR A 129 3.74 -7.11 18.22
N ALA A 130 2.81 -7.96 17.77
CA ALA A 130 2.16 -8.96 18.61
C ALA A 130 3.15 -10.04 19.10
N GLN A 131 4.05 -10.51 18.24
CA GLN A 131 5.11 -11.44 18.63
C GLN A 131 6.04 -10.82 19.67
N LEU A 132 6.41 -9.55 19.50
CA LEU A 132 7.22 -8.83 20.48
C LEU A 132 6.48 -8.71 21.82
N ALA A 133 5.21 -8.34 21.82
CA ALA A 133 4.40 -8.25 23.04
C ALA A 133 4.28 -9.60 23.78
N GLU A 134 4.20 -10.71 23.04
CA GLU A 134 4.19 -12.05 23.64
C GLU A 134 5.55 -12.41 24.27
N LYS A 135 6.65 -12.15 23.56
CA LYS A 135 8.01 -12.35 24.10
C LYS A 135 8.29 -11.50 25.33
N GLU A 136 7.73 -10.30 25.39
CA GLU A 136 7.84 -9.44 26.56
C GLU A 136 7.16 -10.03 27.80
N LYS A 137 5.95 -10.58 27.64
CA LYS A 137 5.27 -11.30 28.73
C LYS A 137 6.08 -12.50 29.21
N GLN A 138 6.66 -13.25 28.27
CA GLN A 138 7.50 -14.41 28.58
C GLN A 138 8.76 -13.98 29.36
N LEU A 139 9.42 -12.91 28.94
CA LEU A 139 10.57 -12.34 29.64
C LEU A 139 10.20 -11.87 31.06
N GLN A 140 9.05 -11.22 31.22
CA GLN A 140 8.57 -10.80 32.54
C GLN A 140 8.30 -11.99 33.46
N ALA A 141 7.58 -13.00 32.99
CA ALA A 141 7.33 -14.22 33.75
C ALA A 141 8.62 -14.96 34.12
N LEU A 142 9.58 -15.00 33.18
CA LEU A 142 10.88 -15.62 33.40
C LEU A 142 11.66 -14.93 34.52
N ARG A 143 11.59 -13.60 34.60
CA ARG A 143 12.21 -12.86 35.70
C ARG A 143 11.57 -13.10 37.05
N GLU A 144 10.24 -13.05 37.11
CA GLU A 144 9.52 -13.33 38.37
C GLU A 144 9.88 -14.72 38.91
N GLU A 145 10.10 -15.69 38.01
CA GLU A 145 10.59 -17.01 38.40
C GLU A 145 12.05 -17.00 38.89
N LEU A 146 12.93 -16.22 38.24
CA LEU A 146 14.33 -16.09 38.64
C LEU A 146 14.50 -15.37 39.99
N ASP A 147 13.68 -14.36 40.26
CA ASP A 147 13.65 -13.67 41.56
C ASP A 147 13.24 -14.64 42.68
N LYS A 148 12.25 -15.51 42.43
CA LYS A 148 11.89 -16.59 43.38
C LYS A 148 13.02 -17.60 43.63
N LYS A 149 14.02 -17.65 42.76
CA LYS A 149 15.24 -18.48 42.90
C LYS A 149 16.46 -17.70 43.39
N ASP A 150 16.25 -16.49 43.92
CA ASP A 150 17.29 -15.56 44.38
C ASP A 150 18.31 -15.18 43.28
N ILE A 151 17.87 -15.15 42.02
CA ILE A 151 18.66 -14.71 40.86
C ILE A 151 18.18 -13.32 40.45
N HIS A 152 18.65 -12.30 41.18
CA HIS A 152 18.24 -10.93 40.92
C HIS A 152 19.09 -10.25 39.83
N ILE A 153 18.43 -9.42 39.00
CA ILE A 153 19.06 -8.62 37.93
C ILE A 153 18.54 -7.17 38.02
N ALA A 154 19.15 -6.36 38.87
CA ALA A 154 18.66 -5.02 39.23
C ALA A 154 18.61 -4.00 38.06
N GLU A 155 19.55 -4.04 37.11
CA GLU A 155 19.60 -3.10 35.95
C GLU A 155 18.38 -3.19 35.03
N LEU A 156 17.61 -4.25 35.19
CA LEU A 156 16.73 -4.77 34.18
C LEU A 156 15.28 -4.35 34.49
N ASP A 157 14.96 -3.97 35.73
CA ASP A 157 13.61 -3.59 36.17
C ASP A 157 13.12 -2.28 35.54
N GLU A 158 13.98 -1.28 35.41
CA GLU A 158 13.64 -0.03 34.74
C GLU A 158 13.47 -0.22 33.22
N SER A 159 14.29 -1.10 32.62
CA SER A 159 14.22 -1.38 31.18
C SER A 159 12.92 -2.10 30.79
N ILE A 160 12.43 -3.05 31.60
CA ILE A 160 11.18 -3.78 31.30
C ILE A 160 9.94 -2.93 31.51
N ASN A 161 9.86 -2.15 32.58
CA ASN A 161 8.69 -1.28 32.79
C ASN A 161 8.55 -0.24 31.66
N ASN A 162 9.68 0.26 31.16
CA ASN A 162 9.74 1.11 29.97
C ASN A 162 9.46 0.36 28.66
N LEU A 163 9.81 -0.93 28.55
CA LEU A 163 9.40 -1.76 27.42
C LEU A 163 7.88 -1.91 27.42
N HIS A 164 7.26 -2.27 28.55
CA HIS A 164 5.85 -2.65 28.65
C HIS A 164 4.90 -1.50 28.32
N THR A 165 5.18 -0.32 28.88
CA THR A 165 4.40 0.89 28.60
C THR A 165 4.41 1.23 27.10
N ASN A 166 5.56 1.08 26.47
CA ASN A 166 5.75 1.49 25.09
C ASN A 166 5.29 0.45 24.06
N VAL A 167 5.37 -0.85 24.36
CA VAL A 167 4.79 -1.89 23.49
C VAL A 167 3.27 -1.81 23.48
N ASN A 168 2.64 -1.51 24.62
CA ASN A 168 1.21 -1.22 24.68
C ASN A 168 0.84 0.04 23.87
N ASN A 169 1.66 1.09 23.95
CA ASN A 169 1.47 2.29 23.12
C ASN A 169 1.61 1.96 21.63
N LEU A 170 2.67 1.26 21.22
CA LEU A 170 2.90 0.83 19.83
C LEU A 170 1.75 -0.04 19.29
N THR A 171 1.25 -0.96 20.12
CA THR A 171 0.11 -1.82 19.75
C THR A 171 -1.16 -1.00 19.55
N THR A 172 -1.46 -0.09 20.47
CA THR A 172 -2.64 0.77 20.41
C THR A 172 -2.59 1.73 19.22
N GLU A 173 -1.44 2.36 18.98
CA GLU A 173 -1.23 3.23 17.81
C GLU A 173 -1.34 2.45 16.50
N SER A 174 -0.75 1.25 16.42
CA SER A 174 -0.83 0.40 15.24
C SER A 174 -2.29 0.05 14.91
N GLN A 175 -3.07 -0.38 15.91
CA GLN A 175 -4.48 -0.73 15.72
C GLN A 175 -5.29 0.47 15.21
N LYS A 176 -5.18 1.63 15.88
CA LYS A 176 -5.91 2.85 15.51
C LYS A 176 -5.56 3.34 14.10
N LYS A 177 -4.27 3.25 13.72
CA LYS A 177 -3.82 3.65 12.38
C LYS A 177 -4.31 2.66 11.33
N THR A 178 -4.28 1.36 11.60
CA THR A 178 -4.85 0.36 10.69
C THR A 178 -6.33 0.57 10.45
N GLU A 179 -7.11 0.86 11.50
CA GLU A 179 -8.53 1.18 11.35
C GLU A 179 -8.77 2.43 10.48
N THR A 180 -8.02 3.51 10.76
CA THR A 180 -8.13 4.77 10.00
C THR A 180 -7.79 4.56 8.53
N ILE A 181 -6.71 3.82 8.24
CA ILE A 181 -6.28 3.58 6.88
C ILE A 181 -7.23 2.61 6.16
N ASN A 182 -7.73 1.58 6.83
CA ASN A 182 -8.76 0.70 6.25
C ASN A 182 -10.03 1.47 5.89
N ALA A 183 -10.42 2.46 6.71
CA ALA A 183 -11.53 3.36 6.39
C ALA A 183 -11.20 4.23 5.16
N GLN A 184 -10.00 4.80 5.09
CA GLN A 184 -9.54 5.60 3.94
C GLN A 184 -9.44 4.76 2.65
N ASP A 185 -8.90 3.55 2.70
CA ASP A 185 -8.81 2.62 1.57
C ASP A 185 -10.22 2.27 1.04
N LYS A 186 -11.15 1.94 1.95
CA LYS A 186 -12.55 1.73 1.59
C LYS A 186 -13.15 2.97 0.93
N GLN A 187 -12.89 4.16 1.46
CA GLN A 187 -13.40 5.40 0.88
C GLN A 187 -12.84 5.67 -0.51
N LEU A 188 -11.52 5.53 -0.71
CA LEU A 188 -10.85 5.74 -2.00
C LEU A 188 -11.35 4.78 -3.08
N ASN A 189 -11.61 3.52 -2.71
CA ASN A 189 -12.08 2.48 -3.61
C ASN A 189 -13.61 2.38 -3.68
N THR A 190 -14.36 3.24 -2.99
CA THR A 190 -15.82 3.29 -3.11
C THR A 190 -16.20 4.09 -4.35
N ALA A 191 -17.08 3.52 -5.18
CA ALA A 191 -17.81 4.24 -6.21
C ALA A 191 -19.30 3.90 -6.18
N TRP A 192 -20.08 4.63 -6.95
CA TRP A 192 -21.53 4.51 -7.03
C TRP A 192 -21.96 4.46 -8.48
N TYR A 193 -22.85 3.56 -8.83
CA TYR A 193 -23.43 3.54 -10.17
C TYR A 193 -24.95 3.39 -10.14
N VAL A 194 -25.57 3.88 -11.20
CA VAL A 194 -26.99 3.69 -11.49
C VAL A 194 -27.18 3.57 -12.99
N PHE A 195 -28.12 2.73 -13.41
CA PHE A 195 -28.65 2.74 -14.76
C PHE A 195 -30.17 2.74 -14.71
N GLY A 196 -30.79 3.43 -15.66
CA GLY A 196 -32.26 3.53 -15.71
C GLY A 196 -32.76 4.23 -16.94
N THR A 197 -34.06 4.14 -17.17
CA THR A 197 -34.75 4.89 -18.21
C THR A 197 -34.81 6.37 -17.87
N LYS A 198 -35.05 7.22 -18.88
CA LYS A 198 -35.19 8.66 -18.69
C LYS A 198 -36.27 9.02 -17.64
N LYS A 199 -37.35 8.21 -17.57
CA LYS A 199 -38.44 8.44 -16.61
C LYS A 199 -38.01 8.14 -15.18
N GLU A 200 -37.29 7.03 -14.96
CA GLU A 200 -36.79 6.63 -13.64
C GLU A 200 -35.73 7.61 -13.13
N LEU A 201 -34.74 7.94 -13.96
CA LEU A 201 -33.67 8.87 -13.57
C LEU A 201 -34.19 10.28 -13.27
N LYS A 202 -35.22 10.75 -13.99
CA LYS A 202 -35.91 12.01 -13.67
C LYS A 202 -36.72 11.91 -12.37
N GLY A 203 -37.50 10.84 -12.20
CA GLY A 203 -38.32 10.63 -11.02
C GLY A 203 -37.50 10.52 -9.72
N GLN A 204 -36.27 10.02 -9.82
CA GLN A 204 -35.31 9.94 -8.71
C GLN A 204 -34.45 11.19 -8.56
N HIS A 205 -34.72 12.26 -9.32
CA HIS A 205 -33.94 13.50 -9.29
C HIS A 205 -32.43 13.29 -9.55
N ILE A 206 -32.09 12.32 -10.40
CA ILE A 206 -30.71 12.01 -10.82
C ILE A 206 -30.37 12.76 -12.10
N MET A 207 -31.37 13.01 -12.95
CA MET A 207 -31.20 13.79 -14.17
C MET A 207 -32.32 14.81 -14.35
N GLU A 208 -32.00 15.95 -14.95
CA GLU A 208 -32.95 16.97 -15.39
C GLU A 208 -32.49 17.50 -16.77
N ASP A 209 -33.43 17.79 -17.66
CA ASP A 209 -33.15 18.31 -19.02
C ASP A 209 -32.06 17.59 -19.83
N GLY A 210 -31.91 16.28 -19.61
CA GLY A 210 -30.94 15.47 -20.34
C GLY A 210 -29.53 15.47 -19.74
N LYS A 211 -29.30 16.15 -18.61
CA LYS A 211 -28.03 16.23 -17.89
C LYS A 211 -28.15 15.62 -16.49
N VAL A 212 -27.05 15.08 -15.98
CA VAL A 212 -26.97 14.59 -14.59
C VAL A 212 -26.97 15.78 -13.64
N MET A 213 -27.70 15.66 -12.54
CA MET A 213 -27.77 16.69 -11.51
C MET A 213 -26.45 16.81 -10.75
N ASN A 214 -26.00 18.04 -10.50
CA ASN A 214 -24.82 18.31 -9.68
C ASN A 214 -25.25 18.60 -8.24
N GLY A 215 -24.70 17.84 -7.28
CA GLY A 215 -24.89 18.07 -5.84
C GLY A 215 -26.18 17.52 -5.26
N ASN A 216 -27.33 18.07 -5.65
CA ASN A 216 -28.64 17.72 -5.08
C ASN A 216 -29.33 16.62 -5.92
N PHE A 217 -28.98 15.35 -5.67
CA PHE A 217 -29.62 14.20 -6.31
C PHE A 217 -29.82 13.05 -5.32
N ASN A 218 -30.74 12.13 -5.62
CA ASN A 218 -31.00 10.99 -4.74
C ASN A 218 -29.84 9.98 -4.76
N LYS A 219 -28.87 10.17 -3.86
CA LYS A 219 -27.72 9.26 -3.69
C LYS A 219 -28.13 7.85 -3.27
N ASN A 220 -29.26 7.69 -2.59
CA ASN A 220 -29.72 6.38 -2.11
C ASN A 220 -30.16 5.45 -3.23
N TYR A 221 -30.43 6.00 -4.42
CA TYR A 221 -30.81 5.21 -5.59
C TYR A 221 -29.59 4.64 -6.35
N PHE A 222 -28.37 4.99 -5.92
CA PHE A 222 -27.15 4.42 -6.50
C PHE A 222 -26.71 3.15 -5.78
N THR A 223 -26.22 2.19 -6.56
CA THR A 223 -25.57 1.01 -6.05
C THR A 223 -24.13 1.36 -5.66
N LYS A 224 -23.80 1.22 -4.37
CA LYS A 224 -22.44 1.36 -3.84
C LYS A 224 -21.60 0.13 -4.19
N ILE A 225 -20.38 0.34 -4.69
CA ILE A 225 -19.44 -0.72 -5.07
C ILE A 225 -18.02 -0.45 -4.60
N ASP A 226 -17.22 -1.51 -4.50
CA ASP A 226 -15.76 -1.43 -4.44
C ASP A 226 -15.21 -1.61 -5.87
N ILE A 227 -14.50 -0.58 -6.36
CA ILE A 227 -14.02 -0.51 -7.74
C ILE A 227 -13.00 -1.60 -8.09
N ARG A 228 -12.39 -2.24 -7.09
CA ARG A 228 -11.41 -3.32 -7.30
C ARG A 228 -12.07 -4.63 -7.69
N ASN A 229 -13.31 -4.83 -7.22
CA ASN A 229 -14.03 -6.09 -7.35
C ASN A 229 -15.13 -6.04 -8.42
N THR A 230 -15.61 -4.84 -8.76
CA THR A 230 -16.66 -4.65 -9.78
C THR A 230 -16.06 -4.18 -11.10
N THR A 231 -15.79 -5.14 -11.99
CA THR A 231 -15.26 -4.89 -13.34
C THR A 231 -16.33 -4.96 -14.44
N GLU A 232 -17.52 -5.45 -14.13
CA GLU A 232 -18.63 -5.56 -15.08
C GLU A 232 -19.95 -5.09 -14.47
N ILE A 233 -20.73 -4.34 -15.24
CA ILE A 233 -22.08 -3.88 -14.89
C ILE A 233 -23.04 -4.31 -16.00
N LYS A 234 -23.92 -5.26 -15.70
CA LYS A 234 -24.96 -5.73 -16.64
C LYS A 234 -26.11 -4.74 -16.65
N LEU A 235 -26.39 -4.16 -17.81
CA LEU A 235 -27.40 -3.10 -17.96
C LEU A 235 -28.78 -3.63 -18.37
N TYR A 236 -28.86 -4.91 -18.77
CA TYR A 236 -30.10 -5.61 -19.16
C TYR A 236 -30.94 -4.88 -20.22
N SER A 237 -30.31 -4.06 -21.07
CA SER A 237 -30.97 -3.25 -22.09
C SER A 237 -30.24 -3.35 -23.44
N LYS A 238 -31.00 -3.21 -24.53
CA LYS A 238 -30.49 -3.18 -25.91
C LYS A 238 -29.84 -1.84 -26.26
N THR A 239 -29.94 -0.83 -25.39
CA THR A 239 -29.33 0.49 -25.58
C THR A 239 -28.66 0.94 -24.29
N ALA A 240 -27.49 1.57 -24.40
CA ALA A 240 -26.76 2.08 -23.24
C ALA A 240 -26.02 3.36 -23.63
N LYS A 241 -26.25 4.43 -22.88
CA LYS A 241 -25.53 5.70 -23.03
C LYS A 241 -25.05 6.20 -21.67
N LEU A 242 -23.74 6.32 -21.49
CA LEU A 242 -23.17 6.94 -20.31
C LEU A 242 -23.49 8.45 -20.33
N LEU A 243 -23.97 8.95 -19.20
CA LEU A 243 -24.28 10.37 -19.00
C LEU A 243 -23.20 11.09 -18.20
N THR A 244 -22.41 10.35 -17.43
CA THR A 244 -21.23 10.86 -16.72
C THR A 244 -19.98 10.68 -17.57
N ALA A 245 -19.02 11.59 -17.41
CA ALA A 245 -17.75 11.53 -18.15
C ALA A 245 -16.81 10.50 -17.51
N HIS A 246 -16.41 9.51 -18.30
CA HIS A 246 -15.39 8.52 -17.95
C HIS A 246 -14.46 8.34 -19.15
N PRO A 247 -13.14 8.17 -18.97
CA PRO A 247 -12.21 8.00 -20.08
C PRO A 247 -12.58 6.79 -20.96
N SER A 248 -12.74 7.00 -22.26
CA SER A 248 -13.18 5.95 -23.19
C SER A 248 -12.18 4.79 -23.31
N SER A 249 -10.90 5.03 -23.01
CA SER A 249 -9.86 3.99 -22.96
C SER A 249 -9.99 3.03 -21.77
N SER A 250 -10.83 3.36 -20.77
CA SER A 250 -10.94 2.62 -19.51
C SER A 250 -12.14 1.67 -19.42
N TYR A 251 -12.96 1.58 -20.47
CA TYR A 251 -14.11 0.69 -20.53
C TYR A 251 -14.49 0.28 -21.96
N SER A 252 -15.31 -0.77 -22.06
CA SER A 252 -15.99 -1.17 -23.30
C SER A 252 -17.45 -1.53 -23.03
N LEU A 253 -18.31 -1.30 -24.02
CA LEU A 253 -19.71 -1.73 -24.00
C LEU A 253 -19.84 -2.96 -24.89
N VAL A 254 -19.97 -4.12 -24.27
CA VAL A 254 -20.10 -5.41 -24.96
C VAL A 254 -21.56 -5.87 -24.93
N ARG A 255 -21.98 -6.63 -25.94
CA ARG A 255 -23.31 -7.26 -25.95
C ARG A 255 -23.19 -8.71 -25.52
N ASP A 256 -24.12 -9.16 -24.69
CA ASP A 256 -24.24 -10.57 -24.33
C ASP A 256 -25.00 -11.38 -25.41
N ALA A 257 -25.18 -12.68 -25.16
CA ALA A 257 -25.92 -13.58 -26.04
C ALA A 257 -27.37 -13.13 -26.31
N ASN A 258 -27.97 -12.37 -25.37
CA ASN A 258 -29.32 -11.83 -25.47
C ASN A 258 -29.35 -10.45 -26.15
N LYS A 259 -28.23 -10.00 -26.72
CA LYS A 259 -28.03 -8.67 -27.33
C LYS A 259 -28.24 -7.50 -26.34
N GLN A 260 -28.11 -7.76 -25.03
CA GLN A 260 -28.15 -6.74 -23.98
C GLN A 260 -26.74 -6.23 -23.68
N TYR A 261 -26.61 -4.94 -23.35
CA TYR A 261 -25.34 -4.32 -23.07
C TYR A 261 -24.83 -4.65 -21.66
N THR A 262 -23.53 -4.95 -21.58
CA THR A 262 -22.75 -5.01 -20.35
C THR A 262 -21.62 -3.99 -20.48
N LEU A 263 -21.47 -3.15 -19.46
CA LEU A 263 -20.33 -2.25 -19.33
C LEU A 263 -19.18 -3.01 -18.68
N ARG A 264 -18.09 -3.23 -19.42
CA ARG A 264 -16.86 -3.85 -18.92
C ARG A 264 -15.82 -2.78 -18.69
N ILE A 265 -15.42 -2.60 -17.43
CA ILE A 265 -14.40 -1.66 -16.99
C ILE A 265 -13.05 -2.37 -17.10
N THR A 266 -12.19 -1.90 -17.99
CA THR A 266 -10.86 -2.50 -18.26
C THR A 266 -9.79 -1.91 -17.36
N ASN A 267 -9.95 -0.66 -16.93
CA ASN A 267 -9.08 -0.03 -15.94
C ASN A 267 -9.93 0.76 -14.92
N PRO A 268 -10.27 0.16 -13.77
CA PRO A 268 -11.11 0.81 -12.77
C PRO A 268 -10.55 2.13 -12.24
N GLN A 269 -9.22 2.22 -12.03
CA GLN A 269 -8.62 3.44 -11.49
C GLN A 269 -8.76 4.61 -12.47
N ILE A 270 -8.50 4.39 -13.76
CA ILE A 270 -8.69 5.42 -14.78
C ILE A 270 -10.18 5.73 -14.96
N PHE A 271 -11.05 4.71 -14.97
CA PHE A 271 -12.48 4.90 -15.15
C PHE A 271 -13.09 5.77 -14.06
N TRP A 272 -12.76 5.52 -12.80
CA TRP A 272 -13.28 6.25 -11.64
C TRP A 272 -12.46 7.49 -11.24
N SER A 273 -11.49 7.91 -12.07
CA SER A 273 -10.64 9.08 -11.81
C SER A 273 -11.37 10.41 -11.99
N THR A 274 -12.27 10.50 -12.98
CA THR A 274 -13.00 11.74 -13.31
C THR A 274 -14.23 11.93 -12.43
N SER A 275 -14.93 10.84 -12.11
CA SER A 275 -16.12 10.83 -11.26
C SER A 275 -16.22 9.51 -10.53
N LYS A 276 -16.56 9.55 -9.23
CA LYS A 276 -16.92 8.36 -8.42
C LYS A 276 -18.38 7.94 -8.62
N TYR A 277 -19.15 8.69 -9.41
CA TYR A 277 -20.54 8.40 -9.76
C TYR A 277 -20.65 8.09 -11.26
N LEU A 278 -21.30 6.98 -11.58
CA LEU A 278 -21.62 6.55 -12.93
C LEU A 278 -23.15 6.58 -13.13
N VAL A 279 -23.61 7.26 -14.17
CA VAL A 279 -25.02 7.26 -14.57
C VAL A 279 -25.13 6.76 -16.01
N VAL A 280 -25.92 5.72 -16.24
CA VAL A 280 -26.15 5.14 -17.57
C VAL A 280 -27.63 5.23 -17.93
N LEU A 281 -27.93 5.86 -19.05
CA LEU A 281 -29.25 5.88 -19.64
C LEU A 281 -29.49 4.62 -20.47
N VAL A 282 -30.58 3.91 -20.18
CA VAL A 282 -31.03 2.72 -20.92
C VAL A 282 -32.43 2.94 -21.51
N LYS A 283 -32.78 2.15 -22.52
CA LYS A 283 -34.12 2.09 -23.14
C LYS A 283 -34.48 0.67 -23.55
#